data_AF-A0A955MD29-F1
#
_entry.id   AF-A0A955MD29-F1
#
_cell.length_a   1.000
_cell.length_b   1.000
_cell.length_c   1.000
_cell.angle_alpha   90.00
_cell.angle_beta   90.00
_cell.angle_gamma   90.00
#
_symmetry.space_group_name_H-M   'P 1'
#
loop_
_entity.id
_entity.type
_entity.pdbx_description
1 polymer ?
#
loop_
_entity_poly.entity_id
_entity_poly.type
_entity_poly.pdbx_seq_one_letter_code
_entity_poly.pdbx_strand_id
1 'polypeptide(L)'
;MTSQMAIMHDSEGYQKLGYLLQEDGFLAYFKTGPRREPLYPLFISWCISLSKILNVSYKSILIIGQFLILGITQWLMQKVLQLFQIDKRIQAGVLIYFGLSAAMITSALRLYSEIVTYPFIVLAVLLSCRLLGVIIQENNTLKKTILLSVAVGLNFFVLTMMKVAFQAIVPLYGLLLILCFVPLLRNKN
;
A
#
# COMPACT_ATOMS: atom_id res chain seq x y z
N MET A 1 -35.39 -10.20 4.65
CA MET A 1 -34.15 -10.32 5.43
C MET A 1 -33.32 -9.06 5.20
N THR A 2 -33.35 -8.15 6.15
CA THR A 2 -32.65 -6.86 6.12
C THR A 2 -31.19 -7.09 6.50
N SER A 3 -30.27 -7.02 5.55
CA SER A 3 -28.84 -7.02 5.87
C SER A 3 -28.50 -5.71 6.60
N GLN A 4 -28.54 -5.74 7.93
CA GLN A 4 -28.07 -4.63 8.74
C GLN A 4 -26.59 -4.35 8.41
N MET A 5 -26.34 -3.09 8.11
CA MET A 5 -25.11 -2.54 7.58
C MET A 5 -24.00 -2.61 8.64
N ALA A 6 -23.29 -3.74 8.70
CA ALA A 6 -22.19 -3.95 9.66
C ALA A 6 -20.91 -3.14 9.36
N ILE A 7 -20.90 -2.25 8.36
CA ILE A 7 -19.67 -1.64 7.81
C ILE A 7 -19.75 -0.11 7.66
N MET A 8 -20.57 0.59 8.45
CA MET A 8 -20.60 2.08 8.48
C MET A 8 -19.92 2.70 9.71
N HIS A 9 -19.64 1.92 10.76
CA HIS A 9 -19.03 2.43 12.00
C HIS A 9 -17.51 2.65 11.91
N ASP A 10 -16.80 1.86 11.10
CA ASP A 10 -15.33 1.97 10.98
C ASP A 10 -14.90 3.29 10.32
N SER A 11 -15.68 3.78 9.37
CA SER A 11 -15.43 5.04 8.68
C SER A 11 -15.54 6.27 9.60
N GLU A 12 -16.45 6.24 10.57
CA GLU A 12 -16.58 7.33 11.54
C GLU A 12 -15.37 7.38 12.49
N GLY A 13 -14.86 6.21 12.89
CA GLY A 13 -13.66 6.11 13.71
C GLY A 13 -12.44 6.71 13.03
N TYR A 14 -12.20 6.35 11.77
CA TYR A 14 -11.10 6.91 10.99
C TYR A 14 -11.23 8.42 10.75
N GLN A 15 -12.46 8.92 10.54
CA GLN A 15 -12.71 10.35 10.41
C GLN A 15 -12.37 11.11 11.70
N LYS A 16 -12.82 10.63 12.87
CA LYS A 16 -12.49 11.25 14.17
C LYS A 16 -10.98 11.32 14.40
N LEU A 17 -10.26 10.24 14.07
CA LEU A 17 -8.80 10.21 14.17
C LEU A 17 -8.13 11.17 13.18
N GLY A 18 -8.69 11.37 11.99
CA GLY A 18 -8.20 12.35 11.02
C GLY A 18 -8.32 13.80 11.53
N TYR A 19 -9.43 14.15 12.17
CA TYR A 19 -9.58 15.46 12.83
C TYR A 19 -8.62 15.62 14.00
N LEU A 20 -8.52 14.62 14.88
CA LEU A 20 -7.60 14.64 16.00
C LEU A 20 -6.14 14.84 15.56
N LEU A 21 -5.71 14.14 14.50
CA LEU A 21 -4.37 14.34 13.93
C LEU A 21 -4.18 15.72 13.32
N GLN A 22 -5.24 16.30 12.73
CA GLN A 22 -5.16 17.64 12.16
C GLN A 22 -5.03 18.71 13.23
N GLU A 23 -5.82 18.60 14.29
CA GLU A 23 -5.98 19.64 15.31
C GLU A 23 -4.92 19.53 16.41
N ASP A 24 -4.65 18.32 16.90
CA ASP A 24 -3.80 18.08 18.06
C ASP A 24 -2.50 17.32 17.74
N GLY A 25 -2.34 16.88 16.49
CA GLY A 25 -1.13 16.21 16.01
C GLY A 25 -0.92 14.78 16.51
N PHE A 26 0.24 14.21 16.21
CA PHE A 26 0.58 12.82 16.53
C PHE A 26 0.67 12.54 18.03
N LEU A 27 1.06 13.52 18.85
CA LEU A 27 1.19 13.31 20.29
C LEU A 27 -0.17 12.98 20.92
N ALA A 28 -1.22 13.69 20.51
CA ALA A 28 -2.58 13.39 20.95
C ALA A 28 -3.06 12.03 20.44
N TYR A 29 -2.72 11.68 19.20
CA TYR A 29 -3.07 10.39 18.62
C TYR A 29 -2.55 9.23 19.48
N PHE A 30 -1.28 9.29 19.88
CA PHE A 30 -0.69 8.27 20.74
C PHE A 30 -1.26 8.26 22.17
N LYS A 31 -1.65 9.42 22.71
CA LYS A 31 -2.28 9.53 24.05
C LYS A 31 -3.65 8.84 24.13
N THR A 32 -4.43 8.86 23.04
CA THR A 32 -5.74 8.17 22.99
C THR A 32 -5.62 6.65 22.88
N GLY A 33 -4.40 6.13 22.73
CA GLY A 33 -4.09 4.74 22.43
C GLY A 33 -4.26 4.47 20.93
N PRO A 34 -3.26 3.93 20.22
CA PRO A 34 -3.36 3.62 18.79
C PRO A 34 -4.29 2.41 18.59
N ARG A 35 -5.61 2.63 18.68
CA ARG A 35 -6.63 1.59 18.44
C ARG A 35 -6.78 1.25 16.96
N ARG A 36 -6.20 2.06 16.09
CA ARG A 36 -6.23 1.95 14.63
C ARG A 36 -4.87 2.29 14.04
N GLU A 37 -4.70 1.95 12.78
CA GLU A 37 -3.44 2.12 12.06
C GLU A 37 -3.28 3.56 11.60
N PRO A 38 -2.13 4.22 11.82
CA PRO A 38 -1.99 5.67 11.72
C PRO A 38 -2.03 6.22 10.29
N LEU A 39 -1.74 5.39 9.27
CA LEU A 39 -1.56 5.87 7.90
C LEU A 39 -2.85 6.33 7.23
N TYR A 40 -3.97 5.62 7.47
CA TYR A 40 -5.25 6.05 6.91
C TYR A 40 -5.83 7.31 7.59
N PRO A 41 -5.84 7.43 8.93
CA PRO A 41 -6.09 8.70 9.62
C PRO A 41 -5.21 9.85 9.15
N LEU A 42 -3.92 9.61 8.92
CA LEU A 42 -3.00 10.63 8.41
C LEU A 42 -3.41 11.09 7.01
N PHE A 43 -3.76 10.16 6.12
CA PHE A 43 -4.28 10.48 4.80
C PHE A 43 -5.58 11.31 4.89
N ILE A 44 -6.51 10.93 5.77
CA ILE A 44 -7.74 11.70 6.01
C ILE A 44 -7.41 13.10 6.54
N SER A 45 -6.50 13.23 7.51
CA SER A 45 -6.06 14.51 8.06
C SER A 45 -5.50 15.45 6.98
N TRP A 46 -4.74 14.90 6.03
CA TRP A 46 -4.26 15.63 4.86
C TRP A 46 -5.41 16.08 3.96
N CYS A 47 -6.39 15.20 3.68
CA CYS A 47 -7.58 15.56 2.93
C CYS A 47 -8.41 16.66 3.60
N ILE A 48 -8.56 16.66 4.94
CA ILE A 48 -9.26 17.72 5.70
C ILE A 48 -8.47 19.03 5.63
N SER A 49 -7.14 18.97 5.67
CA SER A 49 -6.30 20.17 5.53
C SER A 49 -6.44 20.78 4.13
N LEU A 50 -6.39 19.95 3.09
CA LEU A 50 -6.65 20.39 1.72
C LEU A 50 -8.07 20.93 1.53
N SER A 51 -9.07 20.37 2.22
CA SER A 51 -10.46 20.85 2.11
C SER A 51 -10.61 22.26 2.64
N LYS A 52 -9.90 22.60 3.71
CA LYS A 52 -9.84 23.96 4.27
C LYS A 52 -9.15 24.94 3.31
N ILE A 53 -8.09 24.52 2.62
CA ILE A 53 -7.35 25.37 1.67
C ILE A 53 -8.16 25.62 0.39
N LEU A 54 -8.80 24.58 -0.16
CA LEU A 54 -9.50 24.64 -1.44
C LEU A 54 -10.97 25.08 -1.30
N ASN A 55 -11.50 25.19 -0.08
CA ASN A 55 -12.92 25.45 0.20
C ASN A 55 -13.87 24.46 -0.50
N VAL A 56 -13.46 23.18 -0.58
CA VAL A 56 -14.26 22.08 -1.16
C VAL A 56 -14.54 21.06 -0.06
N SER A 57 -15.64 20.29 -0.18
CA SER A 57 -15.93 19.18 0.75
C SER A 57 -14.76 18.19 0.85
N TYR A 58 -14.35 17.86 2.08
CA TYR A 58 -13.30 16.87 2.33
C TYR A 58 -13.63 15.49 1.73
N LYS A 59 -14.93 15.13 1.65
CA LYS A 59 -15.36 13.86 1.04
C LYS A 59 -14.99 13.80 -0.44
N SER A 60 -15.15 14.91 -1.16
CA SER A 60 -14.78 15.00 -2.57
C SER A 60 -13.27 14.85 -2.75
N ILE A 61 -12.47 15.53 -1.92
CA ILE A 61 -11.00 15.42 -1.94
C ILE A 61 -10.56 14.00 -1.59
N LEU A 62 -11.22 13.38 -0.61
CA LEU A 62 -10.91 12.02 -0.19
C LEU A 62 -11.16 11.02 -1.32
N ILE A 63 -12.32 11.09 -1.99
CA ILE A 63 -12.65 10.23 -3.13
C ILE A 63 -11.61 10.40 -4.24
N ILE A 64 -11.28 11.65 -4.60
CA ILE A 64 -10.24 11.93 -5.60
C ILE A 64 -8.90 11.32 -5.16
N GLY A 65 -8.49 11.52 -3.91
CA GLY A 65 -7.27 10.94 -3.37
C GLY A 65 -7.26 9.41 -3.39
N GLN A 66 -8.38 8.76 -3.09
CA GLN A 66 -8.54 7.32 -3.18
C GLN A 66 -8.41 6.81 -4.62
N PHE A 67 -9.01 7.48 -5.60
CA PHE A 67 -8.80 7.17 -7.02
C PHE A 67 -7.35 7.40 -7.46
N LEU A 68 -6.67 8.43 -6.95
CA LEU A 68 -5.24 8.64 -7.21
C LEU A 68 -4.40 7.49 -6.65
N ILE A 69 -4.71 7.00 -5.44
CA ILE A 69 -4.05 5.83 -4.84
C ILE A 69 -4.27 4.57 -5.70
N LEU A 70 -5.48 4.35 -6.22
CA LEU A 70 -5.72 3.27 -7.18
C LEU A 70 -4.91 3.44 -8.46
N GLY A 71 -4.83 4.66 -9.00
CA GLY A 71 -4.00 4.98 -10.16
C GLY A 71 -2.53 4.67 -9.93
N ILE A 72 -1.98 5.03 -8.77
CA ILE A 72 -0.61 4.67 -8.35
C ILE A 72 -0.45 3.15 -8.27
N THR A 73 -1.44 2.45 -7.70
CA THR A 73 -1.44 0.99 -7.62
C THR A 73 -1.41 0.35 -9.00
N GLN A 74 -2.24 0.82 -9.94
CA GLN A 74 -2.25 0.33 -11.32
C GLN A 74 -0.92 0.61 -12.04
N TRP A 75 -0.35 1.80 -11.86
CA TRP A 75 0.96 2.13 -12.41
C TRP A 75 2.07 1.20 -11.88
N LEU A 76 2.09 0.94 -10.56
CA LEU A 76 3.01 -0.02 -9.96
C LEU A 76 2.78 -1.44 -10.50
N MET A 77 1.53 -1.86 -10.66
CA MET A 77 1.17 -3.16 -11.21
C MET A 77 1.68 -3.30 -12.65
N GLN A 78 1.55 -2.25 -13.46
CA GLN A 78 2.12 -2.21 -14.80
C GLN A 78 3.64 -2.42 -14.76
N LYS A 79 4.35 -1.81 -13.81
CA LYS A 79 5.81 -2.04 -13.65
C LYS A 79 6.15 -3.47 -13.27
N VAL A 80 5.32 -4.12 -12.46
CA VAL A 80 5.48 -5.55 -12.14
C VAL A 80 5.27 -6.41 -13.39
N LEU A 81 4.19 -6.18 -14.15
CA LEU A 81 3.92 -6.96 -15.37
C LEU A 81 4.99 -6.76 -16.45
N GLN A 82 5.52 -5.55 -16.58
CA GLN A 82 6.65 -5.25 -17.46
C GLN A 82 7.92 -5.96 -17.02
N LEU A 83 8.16 -6.06 -15.70
CA LEU A 83 9.32 -6.78 -15.16
C LEU A 83 9.27 -8.27 -15.52
N PHE A 84 8.09 -8.87 -15.55
CA PHE A 84 7.87 -10.25 -15.97
C PHE A 84 7.75 -10.44 -17.49
N GLN A 85 7.97 -9.38 -18.29
CA GLN A 85 7.91 -9.42 -19.75
C GLN A 85 6.58 -9.96 -20.31
N ILE A 86 5.47 -9.74 -19.60
CA ILE A 86 4.13 -10.13 -20.05
C ILE A 86 3.75 -9.36 -21.31
N ASP A 87 3.03 -9.98 -22.25
CA ASP A 87 2.57 -9.31 -23.48
C ASP A 87 1.73 -8.06 -23.20
N LYS A 88 1.90 -6.99 -24.01
CA LYS A 88 1.24 -5.69 -23.80
C LYS A 88 -0.28 -5.76 -23.81
N ARG A 89 -0.87 -6.68 -24.59
CA ARG A 89 -2.33 -6.85 -24.65
C ARG A 89 -2.85 -7.48 -23.36
N ILE A 90 -2.13 -8.48 -22.85
CA ILE A 90 -2.43 -9.10 -21.55
C ILE A 90 -2.26 -8.06 -20.43
N GLN A 91 -1.20 -7.24 -20.47
CA GLN A 91 -1.01 -6.15 -19.51
C GLN A 91 -2.22 -5.22 -19.47
N ALA A 92 -2.68 -4.75 -20.64
CA ALA A 92 -3.85 -3.87 -20.73
C ALA A 92 -5.10 -4.55 -20.17
N GLY A 93 -5.35 -5.82 -20.52
CA GLY A 93 -6.47 -6.60 -19.99
C GLY A 93 -6.44 -6.71 -18.46
N VAL A 94 -5.29 -7.03 -17.87
CA VAL A 94 -5.11 -7.13 -16.42
C VAL A 94 -5.34 -5.78 -15.74
N LEU A 95 -4.80 -4.68 -16.30
CA LEU A 95 -4.97 -3.35 -15.74
C LEU A 95 -6.43 -2.88 -15.77
N ILE A 96 -7.13 -3.12 -16.89
CA ILE A 96 -8.56 -2.81 -17.03
C ILE A 96 -9.37 -3.65 -16.05
N TYR A 97 -9.14 -4.97 -16.00
CA TYR A 97 -9.83 -5.87 -15.09
C TYR A 97 -9.63 -5.46 -13.63
N PHE A 98 -8.40 -5.16 -13.24
CA PHE A 98 -8.08 -4.73 -11.88
C PHE A 98 -8.78 -3.41 -11.53
N GLY A 99 -8.65 -2.38 -12.38
CA GLY A 99 -9.20 -1.05 -12.13
C GLY A 99 -10.72 -0.99 -12.16
N LEU A 100 -11.36 -1.82 -12.99
CA LEU A 100 -12.81 -1.90 -13.10
C LEU A 100 -13.43 -2.98 -12.22
N SER A 101 -12.62 -3.71 -11.44
CA SER A 101 -13.16 -4.73 -10.54
C SER A 101 -14.07 -4.07 -9.50
N ALA A 102 -15.22 -4.71 -9.25
CA ALA A 102 -16.21 -4.20 -8.29
C ALA A 102 -15.59 -3.98 -6.91
N ALA A 103 -14.64 -4.82 -6.51
CA ALA A 103 -13.90 -4.68 -5.26
C ALA A 103 -13.10 -3.37 -5.22
N MET A 104 -12.31 -3.06 -6.25
CA MET A 104 -11.48 -1.85 -6.27
C MET A 104 -12.32 -0.57 -6.35
N ILE A 105 -13.35 -0.54 -7.19
CA ILE A 105 -14.27 0.59 -7.27
C ILE A 105 -14.96 0.81 -5.92
N THR A 106 -15.41 -0.27 -5.27
CA THR A 106 -16.05 -0.18 -3.95
C THR A 106 -15.06 0.30 -2.89
N SER A 107 -13.80 -0.15 -2.93
CA SER A 107 -12.72 0.32 -2.07
C SER A 107 -12.43 1.82 -2.23
N ALA A 108 -12.58 2.38 -3.43
CA ALA A 108 -12.38 3.81 -3.68
C ALA A 108 -13.61 4.69 -3.42
N LEU A 109 -14.81 4.13 -3.53
CA LEU A 109 -16.04 4.88 -3.23
C LEU A 109 -16.40 4.87 -1.75
N ARG A 110 -15.88 3.92 -0.99
CA ARG A 110 -16.10 3.80 0.45
C ARG A 110 -14.85 4.14 1.25
N LEU A 111 -15.06 4.50 2.51
CA LEU A 111 -14.02 4.85 3.49
C LEU A 111 -13.28 3.59 4.00
N TYR A 112 -12.76 2.77 3.08
CA TYR A 112 -11.98 1.58 3.38
C TYR A 112 -10.50 1.94 3.51
N SER A 113 -9.91 1.61 4.66
CA SER A 113 -8.48 1.88 4.94
C SER A 113 -7.55 1.00 4.10
N GLU A 114 -8.07 -0.11 3.58
CA GLU A 114 -7.40 -1.06 2.70
C GLU A 114 -6.82 -0.38 1.46
N ILE A 115 -7.47 0.66 0.93
CA ILE A 115 -7.04 1.30 -0.31
C ILE A 115 -5.62 1.85 -0.22
N VAL A 116 -5.22 2.37 0.95
CA VAL A 116 -3.88 2.91 1.16
C VAL A 116 -2.84 1.79 1.18
N THR A 117 -3.23 0.55 1.51
CA THR A 117 -2.33 -0.61 1.58
C THR A 117 -1.91 -1.12 0.20
N TYR A 118 -2.81 -1.04 -0.79
CA TYR A 118 -2.60 -1.61 -2.12
C TYR A 118 -1.28 -1.20 -2.81
N PRO A 119 -0.90 0.09 -2.88
CA PRO A 119 0.35 0.48 -3.52
C PRO A 119 1.56 -0.13 -2.84
N PHE A 120 1.57 -0.25 -1.51
CA PHE A 120 2.69 -0.82 -0.77
C PHE A 120 2.84 -2.32 -0.97
N ILE A 121 1.73 -3.05 -1.10
CA ILE A 121 1.74 -4.49 -1.43
C ILE A 121 2.38 -4.69 -2.81
N VAL A 122 1.92 -3.95 -3.82
CA VAL A 122 2.46 -4.07 -5.19
C VAL A 122 3.91 -3.60 -5.25
N LEU A 123 4.25 -2.54 -4.52
CA LEU A 123 5.63 -2.06 -4.37
C LEU A 123 6.53 -3.11 -3.71
N ALA A 124 6.03 -3.91 -2.76
CA ALA A 124 6.80 -4.95 -2.10
C ALA A 124 7.20 -6.03 -3.11
N VAL A 125 6.24 -6.48 -3.92
CA VAL A 125 6.50 -7.42 -5.02
C VAL A 125 7.52 -6.83 -6.00
N LEU A 126 7.30 -5.59 -6.45
CA LEU A 126 8.18 -4.93 -7.41
C LEU A 126 9.63 -4.81 -6.91
N LEU A 127 9.81 -4.33 -5.67
CA LEU A 127 11.13 -4.14 -5.08
C LEU A 127 11.82 -5.48 -4.81
N SER A 128 11.11 -6.48 -4.29
CA SER A 128 11.65 -7.83 -4.07
C SER A 128 12.12 -8.48 -5.37
N CYS A 129 11.32 -8.41 -6.44
CA CYS A 129 11.71 -8.96 -7.74
C CYS A 129 12.91 -8.21 -8.35
N ARG A 130 12.96 -6.88 -8.20
CA ARG A 130 14.11 -6.09 -8.67
C ARG A 130 15.39 -6.40 -7.89
N LEU A 131 15.29 -6.55 -6.57
CA LEU A 131 16.42 -6.94 -5.73
C LEU A 131 16.96 -8.31 -6.15
N LEU A 132 16.07 -9.28 -6.37
CA LEU A 132 16.42 -10.60 -6.89
C LEU A 132 17.14 -10.52 -8.24
N GLY A 133 16.61 -9.73 -9.18
CA GLY A 133 17.24 -9.53 -10.48
C GLY A 133 18.67 -8.97 -10.39
N VAL A 134 18.93 -8.06 -9.45
CA VAL A 134 20.28 -7.50 -9.22
C VAL A 134 21.23 -8.53 -8.59
N ILE A 135 20.75 -9.37 -7.68
CA ILE A 135 21.55 -10.43 -7.04
C ILE A 135 21.92 -11.53 -8.04
N ILE A 136 21.02 -11.85 -8.97
CA ILE A 136 21.25 -12.88 -10.00
C ILE A 136 22.19 -12.37 -11.10
N GLN A 137 22.17 -11.09 -11.46
CA GLN A 137 23.06 -10.55 -12.50
C GLN A 137 24.53 -10.48 -12.03
N GLU A 138 25.48 -10.82 -12.92
CA GLU A 138 26.92 -10.84 -12.62
C GLU A 138 27.52 -9.44 -12.42
N ASN A 139 26.96 -8.40 -13.05
CA ASN A 139 27.34 -6.99 -12.85
C ASN A 139 26.66 -6.38 -11.60
N ASN A 140 26.78 -7.06 -10.46
CA ASN A 140 26.17 -6.63 -9.22
C ASN A 140 26.89 -5.37 -8.68
N THR A 141 26.23 -4.21 -8.78
CA THR A 141 26.69 -3.01 -8.10
C THR A 141 26.23 -3.06 -6.64
N LEU A 142 27.16 -3.27 -5.71
CA LEU A 142 26.90 -3.30 -4.25
C LEU A 142 25.96 -2.19 -3.78
N LYS A 143 26.18 -0.96 -4.27
CA LYS A 143 25.35 0.22 -3.97
C LYS A 143 23.87 0.03 -4.32
N LYS A 144 23.58 -0.58 -5.48
CA LYS A 144 22.21 -0.83 -5.95
C LYS A 144 21.51 -1.89 -5.09
N THR A 145 22.25 -2.93 -4.70
CA THR A 145 21.76 -3.98 -3.80
C THR A 145 21.42 -3.42 -2.43
N ILE A 146 22.32 -2.64 -1.81
CA ILE A 146 22.06 -2.00 -0.51
C ILE A 146 20.83 -1.09 -0.59
N LEU A 147 20.75 -0.23 -1.61
CA LEU A 147 19.63 0.70 -1.78
C LEU A 147 18.29 -0.05 -1.92
N LEU A 148 18.24 -1.10 -2.72
CA LEU A 148 17.03 -1.91 -2.90
C LEU A 148 16.67 -2.69 -1.64
N SER A 149 17.63 -3.26 -0.92
CA SER A 149 17.38 -3.93 0.36
C SER A 149 16.81 -2.98 1.41
N VAL A 150 17.36 -1.76 1.52
CA VAL A 150 16.82 -0.73 2.42
C VAL A 150 15.41 -0.33 1.99
N ALA A 151 15.16 -0.15 0.69
CA ALA A 151 13.83 0.18 0.18
C ALA A 151 12.80 -0.93 0.47
N VAL A 152 13.18 -2.20 0.32
CA VAL A 152 12.34 -3.36 0.68
C VAL A 152 12.03 -3.35 2.18
N GLY A 153 13.05 -3.16 3.02
CA GLY A 153 12.89 -3.11 4.48
C GLY A 153 11.97 -1.98 4.94
N LEU A 154 12.16 -0.77 4.39
CA LEU A 154 11.29 0.38 4.68
C LEU A 154 9.85 0.14 4.23
N ASN A 155 9.65 -0.45 3.05
CA ASN A 155 8.30 -0.76 2.57
C ASN A 155 7.60 -1.78 3.49
N PHE A 156 8.31 -2.83 3.92
CA PHE A 156 7.74 -3.79 4.87
C PHE A 156 7.46 -3.17 6.23
N PHE A 157 8.34 -2.33 6.74
CA PHE A 157 8.10 -1.58 7.96
C PHE A 157 6.80 -0.77 7.85
N VAL A 158 6.62 -0.01 6.76
CA VAL A 158 5.38 0.72 6.50
C VAL A 158 4.17 -0.22 6.46
N LEU A 159 4.24 -1.33 5.73
CA LEU A 159 3.16 -2.34 5.66
C LEU A 159 2.74 -2.84 7.04
N THR A 160 3.69 -3.14 7.94
CA THR A 160 3.38 -3.58 9.31
C THR A 160 2.68 -2.52 10.14
N MET A 161 2.85 -1.24 9.80
CA MET A 161 2.12 -0.12 10.42
C MET A 161 0.73 0.09 9.82
N MET A 162 0.39 -0.51 8.67
CA MET A 162 -0.89 -0.26 7.99
C MET A 162 -2.04 -1.14 8.45
N LYS A 163 -1.76 -2.41 8.76
CA LYS A 163 -2.72 -3.37 9.30
C LYS A 163 -2.01 -4.42 10.13
N VAL A 164 -2.63 -4.84 11.22
CA VAL A 164 -2.13 -5.94 12.08
C VAL A 164 -1.90 -7.22 11.27
N ALA A 165 -2.73 -7.50 10.26
CA ALA A 165 -2.56 -8.65 9.37
C ALA A 165 -1.15 -8.70 8.72
N PHE A 166 -0.55 -7.55 8.42
CA PHE A 166 0.79 -7.51 7.83
C PHE A 166 1.89 -7.90 8.82
N GLN A 167 1.65 -7.86 10.13
CA GLN A 167 2.61 -8.38 11.10
C GLN A 167 2.82 -9.90 10.96
N ALA A 168 1.82 -10.63 10.46
CA ALA A 168 1.93 -12.06 10.15
C ALA A 168 2.34 -12.31 8.69
N ILE A 169 1.79 -11.54 7.74
CA ILE A 169 2.05 -11.74 6.30
C ILE A 169 3.50 -11.39 5.94
N VAL A 170 4.06 -10.32 6.52
CA VAL A 170 5.41 -9.85 6.18
C VAL A 170 6.49 -10.88 6.56
N PRO A 171 6.52 -11.46 7.78
CA PRO A 171 7.47 -12.53 8.11
C PRO A 171 7.32 -13.75 7.21
N LEU A 172 6.08 -14.15 6.89
CA LEU A 172 5.82 -15.29 6.00
C LEU A 172 6.37 -15.03 4.60
N TYR A 173 6.12 -13.82 4.06
CA TYR A 173 6.66 -13.41 2.77
C TYR A 173 8.20 -13.33 2.80
N GLY A 174 8.78 -12.80 3.87
CA GLY A 174 10.24 -12.79 4.08
C GLY A 174 10.84 -14.19 4.13
N LEU A 175 10.17 -15.13 4.79
CA LEU A 175 10.59 -16.53 4.85
C LEU A 175 10.54 -17.18 3.46
N LEU A 176 9.46 -16.95 2.70
CA LEU A 176 9.38 -17.42 1.31
C LEU A 176 10.50 -16.85 0.45
N LEU A 177 10.81 -15.56 0.60
CA LEU A 177 11.95 -14.97 -0.09
C LEU A 177 13.23 -15.70 0.31
N ILE A 178 13.55 -15.81 1.60
CA ILE A 178 14.78 -16.48 2.08
C ILE A 178 14.88 -17.91 1.52
N LEU A 179 13.80 -18.69 1.59
CA LEU A 179 13.76 -20.05 1.05
C LEU A 179 14.02 -20.10 -0.46
N CYS A 180 13.54 -19.12 -1.23
CA CYS A 180 13.85 -19.01 -2.65
C CYS A 180 15.28 -18.50 -2.92
N PHE A 181 15.81 -17.61 -2.08
CA PHE A 181 17.12 -16.97 -2.26
C PHE A 181 18.29 -17.89 -1.89
N VAL A 182 18.19 -18.69 -0.81
CA VAL A 182 19.29 -19.53 -0.31
C VAL A 182 19.79 -20.54 -1.36
N PRO A 183 18.92 -21.29 -2.08
CA PRO A 183 19.34 -22.20 -3.13
C PRO A 183 20.02 -21.48 -4.31
N LEU A 184 19.51 -20.30 -4.69
CA LEU A 184 20.04 -19.50 -5.79
C LEU A 184 21.46 -18.97 -5.51
N LEU A 185 21.77 -18.66 -4.25
CA LEU A 185 23.12 -18.27 -3.82
C LEU A 185 24.08 -19.46 -3.78
N ARG A 186 23.60 -20.65 -3.38
CA ARG A 186 24.42 -21.86 -3.30
C ARG A 186 24.91 -22.35 -4.66
N ASN A 187 24.13 -22.17 -5.73
CA ASN A 187 24.53 -22.58 -7.08
C ASN A 187 25.56 -21.66 -7.77
N LYS A 188 25.93 -20.52 -7.15
CA LYS A 188 26.94 -19.59 -7.69
C LYS A 188 28.34 -19.80 -7.13
N ASN A 189 28.50 -20.58 -6.07
CA ASN A 189 29.77 -20.94 -5.44
C ASN A 189 30.13 -22.38 -5.77
#